data_AF-A0A1Y3B273-F1
#
_entry.id   AF-A0A1Y3B273-F1
#
_cell.length_a   1.000
_cell.length_b   1.000
_cell.length_c   1.000
_cell.angle_alpha   90.00
_cell.angle_beta   90.00
_cell.angle_gamma   90.00
#
_symmetry.space_group_name_H-M   'P 1'
#
loop_
_entity.id
_entity.type
_entity.pdbx_description
1 polymer ?
#
loop_
_entity_poly.entity_id
_entity_poly.type
_entity_poly.pdbx_seq_one_letter_code
_entity_poly.pdbx_strand_id
1 'polypeptide(L)'
;MLLFGLFLCSAMGLTFVPKSTWFSCTMIRSGFGISFAIVYASLLVKTIFLLSLHQGVYLSAEYQALLLFFIIITQIAIDIQWLLYQRSTLVIDYWDGFGQAVYRCDHTTQHLLWSLCYIILLIGKFPII
;
A
#
# COMPACT_ATOMS: atom_id res chain seq x y z
N MET A 1 -9.10 -2.68 12.11
CA MET A 1 -8.35 -2.54 10.84
C MET A 1 -7.42 -1.35 10.82
N LEU A 2 -7.82 -0.16 11.30
CA LEU A 2 -6.94 1.02 11.28
C LEU A 2 -5.62 0.84 12.07
N LEU A 3 -5.70 0.31 13.30
CA LEU A 3 -4.49 0.04 14.11
C LEU A 3 -3.55 -0.96 13.43
N PHE A 4 -4.13 -1.98 12.77
CA PHE A 4 -3.39 -2.97 12.02
C PHE A 4 -2.70 -2.35 10.80
N GLY A 5 -3.39 -1.48 10.05
CA GLY A 5 -2.79 -0.73 8.95
C GLY A 5 -1.63 0.17 9.40
N LEU A 6 -1.78 0.89 10.52
CA LEU A 6 -0.71 1.71 11.10
C LEU A 6 0.48 0.87 11.59
N PHE A 7 0.20 -0.27 12.22
CA PHE A 7 1.23 -1.22 12.62
C PHE A 7 2.02 -1.73 11.41
N LEU A 8 1.34 -2.11 10.34
CA LEU A 8 1.98 -2.54 9.09
C LEU A 8 2.81 -1.41 8.47
N CYS A 9 2.32 -0.17 8.42
CA CYS A 9 3.09 0.98 7.95
C CYS A 9 4.41 1.15 8.75
N SER A 10 4.35 1.02 10.08
CA SER A 10 5.55 1.08 10.93
C SER A 10 6.50 -0.09 10.66
N ALA A 11 5.95 -1.31 10.53
CA ALA A 11 6.73 -2.50 10.19
C ALA A 11 7.43 -2.39 8.82
N MET A 12 6.80 -1.75 7.83
CA MET A 12 7.43 -1.51 6.52
C MET A 12 8.64 -0.59 6.63
N GLY A 13 8.68 0.33 7.59
CA GLY A 13 9.88 1.14 7.88
C GLY A 13 11.09 0.29 8.26
N LEU A 14 10.88 -0.86 8.92
CA LEU A 14 11.95 -1.78 9.29
C LEU A 14 12.54 -2.54 8.10
N THR A 15 11.80 -2.65 6.99
CA THR A 15 12.26 -3.37 5.78
C THR A 15 13.41 -2.66 5.05
N PHE A 16 13.67 -1.39 5.37
CA PHE A 16 14.80 -0.62 4.85
C PHE A 16 16.13 -0.88 5.55
N VAL A 17 16.11 -1.46 6.76
CA VAL A 17 17.31 -1.70 7.58
C VAL A 17 18.16 -2.89 7.09
N PRO A 18 17.59 -4.07 6.78
CA PRO A 18 18.39 -5.20 6.32
C PRO A 18 18.97 -4.97 4.92
N LYS A 19 20.01 -5.75 4.56
CA LYS A 19 20.61 -5.71 3.21
C LYS A 19 19.51 -5.87 2.14
N SER A 20 19.59 -5.06 1.09
CA SER A 20 18.62 -5.06 0.01
C SER A 20 18.61 -6.41 -0.70
N THR A 21 17.54 -7.17 -0.50
CA THR A 21 17.28 -8.44 -1.18
C THR A 21 16.10 -8.27 -2.14
N TRP A 22 15.95 -9.22 -3.07
CA TRP A 22 14.81 -9.23 -3.98
C TRP A 22 13.47 -9.22 -3.24
N PHE A 23 13.42 -9.93 -2.09
CA PHE A 23 12.25 -9.95 -1.22
C PHE A 23 12.00 -8.58 -0.58
N SER A 24 13.03 -7.94 -0.02
CA SER A 24 12.88 -6.60 0.58
C SER A 24 12.40 -5.56 -0.44
N CYS A 25 12.92 -5.57 -1.66
CA CYS A 25 12.46 -4.65 -2.72
C CYS A 25 11.00 -4.87 -3.11
N THR A 26 10.60 -6.14 -3.27
CA THR A 26 9.20 -6.49 -3.55
C THR A 26 8.30 -6.03 -2.40
N MET A 27 8.73 -6.25 -1.16
CA MET A 27 7.98 -5.92 0.04
C MET A 27 7.85 -4.41 0.24
N ILE A 28 8.89 -3.63 -0.04
CA ILE A 28 8.83 -2.17 -0.01
C ILE A 28 7.79 -1.68 -1.03
N ARG A 29 7.84 -2.16 -2.28
CA ARG A 29 6.90 -1.72 -3.31
C ARG A 29 5.45 -2.05 -2.97
N SER A 30 5.19 -3.32 -2.66
CA SER A 30 3.83 -3.85 -2.45
C SER A 30 3.29 -3.51 -1.06
N GLY A 31 4.14 -3.61 -0.05
CA GLY A 31 3.77 -3.46 1.36
C GLY A 31 3.34 -2.05 1.71
N PHE A 32 3.95 -1.01 1.12
CA PHE A 32 3.47 0.36 1.30
C PHE A 32 2.06 0.54 0.72
N GLY A 33 1.82 0.08 -0.51
CA GLY A 33 0.51 0.16 -1.15
C GLY A 33 -0.59 -0.54 -0.33
N ILE A 34 -0.33 -1.79 0.11
CA ILE A 34 -1.28 -2.56 0.91
C ILE A 34 -1.54 -1.90 2.27
N SER A 35 -0.49 -1.45 2.96
CA SER A 35 -0.62 -0.83 4.29
C SER A 35 -1.43 0.48 4.22
N PHE A 36 -1.14 1.34 3.24
CA PHE A 36 -1.90 2.56 3.01
C PHE A 36 -3.35 2.27 2.62
N ALA A 37 -3.58 1.29 1.75
CA ALA A 37 -4.94 0.90 1.37
C ALA A 37 -5.77 0.43 2.57
N ILE A 38 -5.20 -0.33 3.51
CA ILE A 38 -5.89 -0.74 4.73
C ILE A 38 -6.28 0.46 5.60
N VAL A 39 -5.38 1.43 5.77
CA VAL A 39 -5.64 2.64 6.57
C VAL A 39 -6.77 3.44 5.93
N TYR A 40 -6.65 3.79 4.65
CA TYR A 40 -7.65 4.63 3.97
C TYR A 40 -8.98 3.92 3.73
N ALA A 41 -8.97 2.61 3.45
CA ALA A 41 -10.21 1.82 3.39
C ALA A 41 -10.96 1.85 4.73
N SER A 42 -10.24 1.72 5.84
CA SER A 42 -10.85 1.74 7.17
C SER A 42 -11.45 3.10 7.55
N LEU A 43 -10.81 4.19 7.12
CA LEU A 43 -11.34 5.55 7.26
C LEU A 43 -12.58 5.74 6.38
N LEU A 44 -12.50 5.38 5.10
CA LEU A 44 -13.59 5.52 4.13
C LEU A 44 -14.84 4.78 4.59
N VAL A 45 -14.71 3.53 5.04
CA VAL A 45 -15.86 2.73 5.53
C VAL A 45 -16.51 3.36 6.77
N LYS A 46 -15.71 3.96 7.67
CA LYS A 46 -16.22 4.71 8.83
C LYS A 46 -16.93 6.00 8.41
N THR A 47 -16.38 6.74 7.45
CA THR A 47 -16.99 7.98 6.96
C THR A 47 -18.31 7.72 6.23
N ILE A 48 -18.37 6.69 5.37
CA ILE A 48 -19.60 6.28 4.71
C ILE A 48 -20.67 5.89 5.73
N PHE A 49 -20.30 5.17 6.79
CA PHE A 49 -21.23 4.81 7.84
C PHE A 49 -21.77 6.02 8.62
N LEU A 50 -20.91 6.97 8.97
CA LEU A 50 -21.36 8.22 9.61
C LEU A 50 -22.26 9.03 8.69
N LEU A 51 -21.98 9.07 7.38
CA LEU A 51 -22.84 9.72 6.40
C LEU A 51 -24.22 9.02 6.30
N SER A 52 -24.24 7.70 6.20
CA SER A 52 -25.49 6.93 6.17
C SER A 52 -26.32 7.15 7.44
N LEU A 53 -25.67 7.21 8.62
CA LEU A 53 -26.33 7.57 9.86
C LEU A 53 -26.92 8.98 9.85
N HIS A 54 -26.19 9.96 9.31
CA HIS A 54 -26.71 11.33 9.15
C HIS A 54 -27.93 11.38 8.22
N GLN A 55 -27.96 10.51 7.20
CA GLN A 55 -29.08 10.37 6.27
C GLN A 55 -30.23 9.51 6.84
N GLY A 56 -30.12 9.02 8.07
CA GLY A 56 -31.14 8.20 8.73
C GLY A 56 -31.19 6.74 8.27
N VAL A 57 -30.18 6.26 7.52
CA VAL A 57 -30.10 4.89 7.02
C VAL A 57 -29.00 4.13 7.76
N TYR A 58 -29.36 3.00 8.38
CA TYR A 58 -28.38 2.14 9.03
C TYR A 58 -27.79 1.15 8.03
N LEU A 59 -26.50 1.31 7.70
CA LEU A 59 -25.79 0.32 6.89
C LEU A 59 -25.41 -0.87 7.78
N SER A 60 -25.81 -2.08 7.39
CA SER A 60 -25.42 -3.29 8.13
C SER A 60 -23.89 -3.49 8.12
N ALA A 61 -23.35 -4.04 9.20
CA ALA A 61 -21.92 -4.31 9.38
C ALA A 61 -21.34 -5.22 8.28
N GLU A 62 -22.17 -6.07 7.67
CA GLU A 62 -21.77 -6.93 6.56
C GLU A 62 -21.35 -6.14 5.32
N TYR A 63 -22.09 -5.07 4.98
CA TYR A 63 -21.74 -4.20 3.85
C TYR A 63 -20.42 -3.46 4.08
N GLN A 64 -20.14 -3.06 5.32
CA GLN A 64 -18.88 -2.43 5.68
C GLN A 64 -17.70 -3.38 5.48
N ALA A 65 -17.85 -4.65 5.84
CA ALA A 65 -16.83 -5.67 5.64
C ALA A 65 -16.61 -5.97 4.15
N LEU A 66 -17.70 -6.08 3.36
CA LEU A 66 -17.62 -6.30 1.91
C LEU A 66 -16.91 -5.15 1.18
N LEU A 67 -17.23 -3.90 1.53
CA LEU A 67 -16.56 -2.72 0.97
C LEU A 67 -15.06 -2.71 1.30
N LEU A 68 -14.71 -3.00 2.55
CA LEU A 68 -13.31 -3.07 2.99
C LEU A 68 -12.54 -4.17 2.24
N PHE A 69 -13.14 -5.36 2.11
CA PHE A 69 -12.56 -6.48 1.39
C PHE A 69 -12.34 -6.16 -0.09
N PHE A 70 -13.31 -5.53 -0.74
CA PHE A 70 -13.21 -5.13 -2.14
C PHE A 70 -12.06 -4.13 -2.39
N ILE A 71 -11.90 -3.14 -1.52
CA ILE A 71 -10.81 -2.14 -1.64
C ILE A 71 -9.44 -2.81 -1.48
N ILE A 72 -9.29 -3.70 -0.50
CA ILE A 72 -8.02 -4.40 -0.26
C ILE A 72 -7.67 -5.33 -1.42
N ILE A 73 -8.64 -6.11 -1.94
CA ILE A 73 -8.40 -6.99 -3.09
C ILE A 73 -7.99 -6.19 -4.31
N THR A 74 -8.65 -5.06 -4.57
CA THR A 74 -8.30 -4.21 -5.71
C THR A 74 -6.86 -3.73 -5.61
N GLN A 75 -6.42 -3.30 -4.42
CA GLN A 75 -5.03 -2.91 -4.19
C GLN A 75 -4.06 -4.08 -4.44
N ILE A 76 -4.38 -5.27 -3.97
CA ILE A 76 -3.56 -6.47 -4.18
C ILE A 76 -3.49 -6.82 -5.67
N ALA A 77 -4.61 -6.74 -6.40
CA ALA A 77 -4.65 -7.01 -7.83
C ALA A 77 -3.77 -6.03 -8.62
N ILE A 78 -3.79 -4.74 -8.27
CA ILE A 78 -2.93 -3.72 -8.89
C ILE A 78 -1.45 -4.04 -8.62
N ASP A 79 -1.10 -4.38 -7.38
CA ASP A 79 0.29 -4.70 -7.04
C ASP A 79 0.79 -5.97 -7.77
N ILE A 80 -0.05 -7.01 -7.85
CA ILE A 80 0.26 -8.23 -8.60
C ILE A 80 0.44 -7.91 -10.09
N GLN A 81 -0.47 -7.13 -10.69
CA GLN A 81 -0.35 -6.71 -12.09
C GLN A 81 0.97 -5.96 -12.32
N TRP A 82 1.34 -5.06 -11.41
CA TRP A 82 2.62 -4.35 -11.45
C TRP A 82 3.81 -5.29 -11.29
N LEU A 83 3.70 -6.36 -10.50
CA LEU A 83 4.80 -7.31 -10.25
C LEU A 83 5.02 -8.24 -11.44
N LEU A 84 3.94 -8.61 -12.12
CA LEU A 84 3.97 -9.39 -13.34
C LEU A 84 4.49 -8.57 -14.53
N TYR A 85 4.07 -7.31 -14.64
CA TYR A 85 4.52 -6.43 -15.72
C TYR A 85 5.98 -6.01 -15.54
N GLN A 86 6.35 -5.60 -14.33
CA GLN A 86 7.71 -5.18 -14.02
C GLN A 86 8.18 -5.80 -12.71
N ARG A 87 9.10 -6.76 -12.84
CA ARG A 87 9.72 -7.44 -11.72
C ARG A 87 10.66 -6.48 -10.99
N SER A 88 10.72 -6.58 -9.66
CA SER A 88 11.72 -5.87 -8.86
C SER A 88 13.12 -6.39 -9.20
N THR A 89 13.98 -5.53 -9.74
CA THR A 89 15.37 -5.82 -10.06
C THR A 89 16.29 -5.25 -8.98
N LEU A 90 17.41 -5.93 -8.74
CA LEU A 90 18.48 -5.46 -7.87
C LEU A 90 19.60 -4.89 -8.74
N VAL A 91 20.06 -3.69 -8.42
CA VAL A 91 21.17 -3.03 -9.11
C VAL A 91 22.28 -2.75 -8.11
N ILE A 92 23.53 -2.85 -8.56
CA ILE A 92 24.71 -2.55 -7.76
C ILE A 92 24.84 -1.02 -7.68
N ASP A 93 24.78 -0.47 -6.47
CA ASP A 93 24.89 0.98 -6.23
C ASP A 93 26.37 1.39 -6.19
N TYR A 94 27.18 0.70 -5.37
CA TYR A 94 28.62 0.90 -5.27
C TYR A 94 29.32 -0.34 -4.68
N TRP A 95 30.65 -0.36 -4.79
CA TRP A 95 31.51 -1.32 -4.11
C TRP A 95 31.98 -0.70 -2.80
N ASP A 96 31.78 -1.39 -1.69
CA ASP A 96 32.31 -0.92 -0.42
C ASP A 96 33.86 -0.97 -0.42
N GLY A 97 34.49 -0.28 0.54
CA GLY A 97 35.95 -0.27 0.67
C GLY A 97 36.58 -1.63 1.01
N PHE A 98 35.76 -2.66 1.22
CA PHE A 98 36.16 -4.04 1.53
C PHE A 98 35.96 -4.98 0.33
N GLY A 99 35.54 -4.47 -0.84
CA GLY A 99 35.35 -5.25 -2.06
C GLY A 99 34.01 -5.99 -2.16
N GLN A 100 33.03 -5.66 -1.32
CA GLN A 100 31.67 -6.21 -1.38
C GLN A 100 30.75 -5.30 -2.20
N ALA A 101 29.87 -5.90 -3.00
CA ALA A 101 28.85 -5.18 -3.74
C ALA A 101 27.69 -4.75 -2.81
N VAL A 102 27.35 -3.46 -2.82
CA VAL A 102 26.15 -2.93 -2.15
C VAL A 102 25.02 -2.86 -3.16
N TYR A 103 23.92 -3.56 -2.87
CA TYR A 103 22.75 -3.64 -3.73
C TYR A 103 21.71 -2.59 -3.33
N ARG A 104 21.09 -1.96 -4.34
CA ARG A 104 19.87 -1.16 -4.23
C ARG A 104 18.74 -1.79 -5.05
N CYS A 105 17.51 -1.47 -4.66
CA CYS A 105 16.35 -1.73 -5.49
C CYS A 105 16.34 -0.73 -6.67
N ASP A 106 16.23 -1.23 -7.89
CA ASP A 106 16.00 -0.40 -9.06
C ASP A 106 14.51 -0.03 -9.13
N HIS A 107 14.22 1.20 -8.72
CA HIS A 107 12.87 1.67 -8.54
C HIS A 107 12.70 3.03 -9.21
N THR A 108 11.96 3.08 -10.32
CA THR A 108 11.56 4.37 -10.90
C THR A 108 10.38 4.95 -10.12
N THR A 109 10.50 6.23 -9.76
CA THR A 109 9.50 6.98 -8.99
C THR A 109 8.17 7.10 -9.73
N GLN A 110 8.18 7.11 -11.06
CA GLN A 110 6.96 7.20 -11.85
C GLN A 110 6.07 5.96 -11.69
N HIS A 111 6.64 4.76 -11.75
CA HIS A 111 5.87 3.52 -11.57
C HIS A 111 5.32 3.38 -10.15
N LEU A 112 6.05 3.89 -9.16
CA LEU A 112 5.56 3.99 -7.78
C LEU A 112 4.33 4.92 -7.69
N LEU A 113 4.39 6.09 -8.32
CA LEU A 113 3.26 7.02 -8.37
C LEU A 113 2.03 6.41 -9.07
N TRP A 114 2.22 5.69 -10.18
CA TRP A 114 1.14 4.99 -10.86
C TRP A 114 0.52 3.89 -10.00
N SER A 115 1.33 3.12 -9.26
CA SER A 115 0.83 2.11 -8.32
C SER A 115 0.06 2.72 -7.14
N LEU A 116 0.38 3.97 -6.76
CA LEU A 116 -0.28 4.69 -5.68
C LEU A 116 -1.46 5.55 -6.16
N CYS A 117 -1.66 5.69 -7.46
CA CYS A 117 -2.74 6.51 -8.05
C CYS A 117 -4.12 6.08 -7.52
N TYR A 118 -4.38 4.78 -7.39
CA TYR A 118 -5.62 4.28 -6.80
C TYR A 118 -5.83 4.79 -5.36
N ILE A 119 -4.79 4.78 -4.54
CA ILE A 119 -4.85 5.28 -3.16
C ILE A 119 -5.04 6.79 -3.16
N ILE A 120 -4.36 7.53 -4.05
CA ILE A 120 -4.53 8.97 -4.22
C ILE A 120 -5.97 9.32 -4.60
N LEU A 121 -6.60 8.55 -5.49
CA LEU A 121 -8.02 8.72 -5.84
C LEU A 121 -8.94 8.40 -4.66
N LEU A 122 -8.63 7.35 -3.89
CA LEU A 122 -9.34 7.01 -2.67
C LEU A 122 -9.28 8.14 -1.64
N ILE A 123 -8.10 8.76 -1.49
CA ILE A 123 -7.87 9.94 -0.65
C ILE A 123 -8.62 11.16 -1.21
N GLY A 124 -8.56 11.41 -2.51
CA GLY A 124 -9.20 12.55 -3.17
C GLY A 124 -10.73 12.49 -3.18
N LYS A 125 -11.31 11.31 -3.02
CA LYS A 125 -12.75 11.13 -2.76
C LYS A 125 -13.16 11.45 -1.32
N PHE A 126 -12.20 11.45 -0.38
CA PHE A 126 -12.43 11.77 1.03
C PHE A 126 -12.77 13.26 1.32
N PRO A 127 -12.17 14.28 0.66
CA PRO A 127 -12.53 15.69 0.87
C PRO A 127 -13.78 16.17 0.11
N ILE A 128 -14.42 15.33 -0.71
CA ILE A 128 -15.54 15.72 -1.59
C ILE A 128 -16.89 15.16 -1.08
N ILE A 129 -16.89 14.45 0.04
CA ILE A 129 -18.07 13.96 0.77
C ILE A 129 -18.13 14.68 2.11
#